data_AF-A0A0D2TLB6-F1
#
_entry.id   AF-A0A0D2TLB6-F1
#
_cell.length_a   1.000
_cell.length_b   1.000
_cell.length_c   1.000
_cell.angle_alpha   90.00
_cell.angle_beta   90.00
_cell.angle_gamma   90.00
#
_symmetry.space_group_name_H-M   'P 1'
#
loop_
_entity.id
_entity.type
_entity.pdbx_description
1 polymer ?
#
loop_
_entity_poly.entity_id
_entity_poly.type
_entity_poly.pdbx_seq_one_letter_code
_entity_poly.pdbx_strand_id
1 'polypeptide(L)'
;MLVDLTSKNVTPRDILSTLKEQDENNVSTLKTGKSFALNNISNELENLFFIHPRSLDIWRAFPHVLIVDIMYKTNKYDLPFVQIVGVTSINKTFSISFAFIINKKEDNYNWALTCLKLTLEECMYPHVIVTDRELALMNACQQVFPDATRLLCRWHITENIKKHYRQSIKSQHEWDSFCVLKYLDQVWLSKYKEMFVSVWIDRHLNFGERTTNRVESQHAKLKKYLCAKNSSLDKFVGCIDQIVKYQLTSIYESFEKSRIILKHRHSLPCFRLLQGFVALEALDILEEELQRSSRHQLDSSNCGCKLRHSCGLPCACMLSVYLNSGKCIQLDSIDVFWRKLDLSLMVFFTEHHTYFSQLSMVFFTEIPYLRFTLFHGSTMDLSVNSSLVTE
;
A
#
# COMPACT_ATOMS: atom_id res chain seq x y z
N MET A 1 23.08 5.24 -14.27
CA MET A 1 23.14 4.07 -13.36
C MET A 1 22.40 2.86 -13.93
N LEU A 2 21.18 2.45 -13.54
CA LEU A 2 20.59 1.15 -13.99
C LEU A 2 20.52 0.92 -15.51
N VAL A 3 20.26 1.97 -16.30
CA VAL A 3 20.29 1.94 -17.78
C VAL A 3 21.70 1.68 -18.34
N ASP A 4 22.71 2.16 -17.62
CA ASP A 4 24.14 2.08 -17.97
C ASP A 4 24.76 0.74 -17.58
N LEU A 5 24.27 0.11 -16.50
CA LEU A 5 24.66 -1.22 -16.06
C LEU A 5 24.27 -2.30 -17.07
N THR A 6 23.31 -2.00 -17.96
CA THR A 6 22.64 -3.02 -18.74
C THR A 6 22.94 -2.98 -20.24
N SER A 7 23.46 -1.86 -20.74
CA SER A 7 24.10 -1.81 -22.06
C SER A 7 25.30 -2.78 -22.18
N LYS A 8 25.83 -3.24 -21.05
CA LYS A 8 27.00 -4.13 -20.92
C LYS A 8 26.69 -5.63 -20.70
N ASN A 9 25.43 -6.08 -20.74
CA ASN A 9 25.05 -7.49 -20.47
C ASN A 9 25.56 -8.06 -19.12
N VAL A 10 25.61 -7.19 -18.11
CA VAL A 10 26.14 -7.49 -16.76
C VAL A 10 25.23 -8.50 -16.06
N THR A 11 25.80 -9.60 -15.56
CA THR A 11 25.04 -10.61 -14.81
C THR A 11 24.59 -10.03 -13.47
N PRO A 12 23.54 -10.54 -12.79
CA PRO A 12 23.14 -10.05 -11.46
C PRO A 12 24.28 -9.98 -10.43
N ARG A 13 25.32 -10.81 -10.62
CA ARG A 13 26.55 -10.84 -9.80
C ARG A 13 27.45 -9.62 -10.01
N ASP A 14 27.39 -8.98 -11.19
CA ASP A 14 28.26 -7.90 -11.62
C ASP A 14 27.58 -6.51 -11.57
N ILE A 15 26.29 -6.47 -11.19
CA ILE A 15 25.53 -5.22 -11.01
C ILE A 15 26.24 -4.30 -10.02
N LEU A 16 26.88 -4.87 -9.00
CA LEU A 16 27.48 -4.12 -7.91
C LEU A 16 28.89 -3.56 -8.20
N SER A 17 29.73 -4.28 -8.94
CA SER A 17 31.04 -3.76 -9.39
C SER A 17 30.83 -2.53 -10.26
N THR A 18 29.85 -2.61 -11.17
CA THR A 18 29.50 -1.52 -12.06
C THR A 18 28.79 -0.35 -11.33
N LEU A 19 28.09 -0.61 -10.21
CA LEU A 19 27.54 0.44 -9.33
C LEU A 19 28.63 1.15 -8.50
N LYS A 20 29.64 0.41 -8.03
CA LYS A 20 30.78 0.96 -7.26
C LYS A 20 31.74 1.78 -8.14
N GLU A 21 31.96 1.37 -9.39
CA GLU A 21 32.79 2.10 -10.34
C GLU A 21 32.22 3.46 -10.75
N GLN A 22 30.90 3.66 -10.65
CA GLN A 22 30.25 4.90 -11.06
C GLN A 22 30.14 5.94 -9.94
N ASP A 23 30.16 5.53 -8.66
CA ASP A 23 30.18 6.42 -7.50
C ASP A 23 30.49 5.61 -6.21
N GLU A 24 31.72 5.74 -5.68
CA GLU A 24 32.17 5.01 -4.47
C GLU A 24 31.30 5.30 -3.23
N ASN A 25 30.54 6.41 -3.22
CA ASN A 25 29.73 6.84 -2.08
C ASN A 25 28.26 6.35 -2.12
N ASN A 26 27.83 5.66 -3.18
CA ASN A 26 26.40 5.33 -3.38
C ASN A 26 25.94 4.05 -2.64
N VAL A 27 26.74 3.55 -1.70
CA VAL A 27 26.50 2.27 -0.99
C VAL A 27 25.48 2.41 0.15
N SER A 28 24.96 3.61 0.44
CA SER A 28 23.82 3.76 1.35
C SER A 28 23.01 5.02 1.06
N THR A 29 21.91 4.89 0.32
CA THR A 29 20.88 5.94 0.36
C THR A 29 19.50 5.34 0.56
N LEU A 30 19.25 4.89 1.80
CA LEU A 30 17.90 4.64 2.33
C LEU A 30 16.94 5.83 2.06
N LYS A 31 17.47 7.06 1.94
CA LYS A 31 16.73 8.28 1.58
C LYS A 31 16.38 8.42 0.09
N THR A 32 17.00 7.70 -0.84
CA THR A 32 16.70 7.79 -2.29
C THR A 32 15.74 6.70 -2.78
N GLY A 33 15.21 5.87 -1.87
CA GLY A 33 14.22 4.86 -2.19
C GLY A 33 14.78 3.58 -2.82
N LYS A 34 16.06 3.27 -2.59
CA LYS A 34 16.70 2.02 -3.06
C LYS A 34 17.58 1.44 -1.97
N SER A 35 17.50 0.12 -1.77
CA SER A 35 18.31 -0.63 -0.80
C SER A 35 18.73 -1.97 -1.39
N PHE A 36 19.91 -2.47 -1.02
CA PHE A 36 20.40 -3.78 -1.43
C PHE A 36 21.11 -4.49 -0.28
N ALA A 37 21.10 -5.83 -0.31
CA ALA A 37 21.82 -6.69 0.62
C ALA A 37 22.74 -7.64 -0.16
N LEU A 38 23.91 -7.94 0.41
CA LEU A 38 24.97 -8.71 -0.24
C LEU A 38 25.37 -9.92 0.58
N ASN A 39 25.83 -10.95 -0.13
CA ASN A 39 26.55 -12.05 0.49
C ASN A 39 27.95 -11.60 0.89
N ASN A 40 28.30 -11.76 2.18
CA ASN A 40 29.58 -11.30 2.72
C ASN A 40 30.81 -12.06 2.17
N ILE A 41 30.63 -13.23 1.56
CA ILE A 41 31.72 -14.08 1.08
C ILE A 41 31.84 -13.96 -0.44
N SER A 42 30.73 -14.06 -1.18
CA SER A 42 30.75 -14.05 -2.65
C SER A 42 30.57 -12.66 -3.26
N ASN A 43 30.21 -11.64 -2.47
CA ASN A 43 29.78 -10.31 -2.95
C ASN A 43 28.60 -10.35 -3.94
N GLU A 44 27.86 -11.46 -4.00
CA GLU A 44 26.67 -11.58 -4.84
C GLU A 44 25.48 -10.84 -4.22
N LEU A 45 24.64 -10.23 -5.06
CA LEU A 45 23.40 -9.54 -4.64
C LEU A 45 22.38 -10.56 -4.12
N GLU A 46 22.03 -10.48 -2.83
CA GLU A 46 21.05 -11.36 -2.20
C GLU A 46 19.64 -10.79 -2.23
N ASN A 47 19.50 -9.50 -1.91
CA ASN A 47 18.21 -8.84 -1.91
C ASN A 47 18.32 -7.45 -2.55
N LEU A 48 17.28 -7.06 -3.29
CA LEU A 48 17.18 -5.76 -3.94
C LEU A 48 15.80 -5.18 -3.65
N PHE A 49 15.75 -3.99 -3.08
CA PHE A 49 14.53 -3.25 -2.78
C PHE A 49 14.55 -1.91 -3.50
N PHE A 50 13.41 -1.51 -4.04
CA PHE A 50 13.25 -0.17 -4.58
C PHE A 50 11.80 0.31 -4.53
N ILE A 51 11.66 1.63 -4.37
CA ILE A 51 10.40 2.37 -4.46
C ILE A 51 10.53 3.42 -5.54
N HIS A 52 9.46 3.60 -6.31
CA HIS A 52 9.40 4.66 -7.31
C HIS A 52 8.99 5.98 -6.63
N PRO A 53 9.64 7.13 -6.86
CA PRO A 53 9.30 8.38 -6.18
C PRO A 53 7.82 8.78 -6.34
N ARG A 54 7.27 8.65 -7.55
CA ARG A 54 5.84 8.91 -7.80
C ARG A 54 4.90 7.93 -7.07
N SER A 55 5.35 6.71 -6.79
CA SER A 55 4.59 5.76 -5.99
C SER A 55 4.52 6.20 -4.53
N LEU A 56 5.61 6.79 -4.02
CA LEU A 56 5.63 7.36 -2.68
C LEU A 56 4.70 8.58 -2.57
N ASP A 57 4.60 9.41 -3.61
CA ASP A 57 3.63 10.52 -3.66
C ASP A 57 2.19 10.02 -3.55
N ILE A 58 1.85 8.92 -4.24
CA ILE A 58 0.51 8.31 -4.13
C ILE A 58 0.32 7.65 -2.74
N TRP A 59 1.34 6.98 -2.21
CA TRP A 59 1.27 6.37 -0.87
C TRP A 59 1.06 7.43 0.22
N ARG A 60 1.77 8.56 0.16
CA ARG A 60 1.57 9.72 1.05
C ARG A 60 0.12 10.18 1.05
N ALA A 61 -0.53 10.14 -0.11
CA ALA A 61 -1.93 10.52 -0.23
C ALA A 61 -2.87 9.43 0.33
N PHE A 62 -2.53 8.14 0.20
CA PHE A 62 -3.36 7.02 0.61
C PHE A 62 -2.61 5.97 1.46
N PRO A 63 -2.12 6.32 2.66
CA PRO A 63 -1.25 5.45 3.46
C PRO A 63 -2.01 4.40 4.29
N HIS A 64 -3.14 3.91 3.79
CA HIS A 64 -4.10 3.19 4.64
C HIS A 64 -4.00 1.66 4.50
N VAL A 65 -3.91 1.16 3.26
CA VAL A 65 -4.01 -0.27 2.97
C VAL A 65 -2.79 -0.73 2.17
N LEU A 66 -2.00 -1.62 2.76
CA LEU A 66 -1.01 -2.41 2.02
C LEU A 66 -1.63 -3.74 1.59
N ILE A 67 -1.37 -4.13 0.36
CA ILE A 67 -1.65 -5.47 -0.12
C ILE A 67 -0.33 -6.05 -0.60
N VAL A 68 0.07 -7.16 0.02
CA VAL A 68 1.36 -7.81 -0.20
C VAL A 68 1.13 -9.21 -0.72
N ASP A 69 1.74 -9.50 -1.86
CA ASP A 69 1.75 -10.84 -2.47
C ASP A 69 3.13 -11.10 -3.09
N ILE A 70 3.47 -12.39 -3.22
CA ILE A 70 4.76 -12.82 -3.75
C ILE A 70 4.55 -13.55 -5.07
N MET A 71 5.24 -13.05 -6.09
CA MET A 71 5.37 -13.76 -7.33
C MET A 71 6.51 -14.78 -7.25
N TYR A 72 6.16 -16.06 -7.35
CA TYR A 72 7.12 -17.15 -7.33
C TYR A 72 7.87 -17.29 -8.65
N LYS A 73 9.22 -17.41 -8.56
CA LYS A 73 10.17 -18.21 -9.38
C LYS A 73 9.91 -18.37 -10.89
N THR A 74 9.14 -17.48 -11.50
CA THR A 74 8.88 -17.46 -12.94
C THR A 74 9.69 -16.38 -13.65
N ASN A 75 10.51 -15.61 -12.93
CA ASN A 75 11.40 -14.63 -13.55
C ASN A 75 12.74 -15.26 -13.94
N LYS A 76 13.44 -14.64 -14.89
CA LYS A 76 14.75 -15.09 -15.41
C LYS A 76 15.83 -15.27 -14.32
N TYR A 77 15.64 -14.69 -13.14
CA TYR A 77 16.60 -14.75 -12.03
C TYR A 77 16.31 -15.88 -11.04
N ASP A 78 15.19 -16.61 -11.19
CA ASP A 78 14.69 -17.61 -10.23
C ASP A 78 14.55 -17.09 -8.78
N LEU A 79 14.36 -15.77 -8.63
CA LEU A 79 14.20 -15.12 -7.34
C LEU A 79 12.72 -14.89 -7.02
N PRO A 80 12.25 -15.13 -5.79
CA PRO A 80 11.00 -14.58 -5.31
C PRO A 80 10.95 -13.05 -5.49
N PHE A 81 9.83 -12.57 -6.02
CA PHE A 81 9.58 -11.15 -6.24
C PHE A 81 8.39 -10.71 -5.40
N VAL A 82 8.65 -9.82 -4.43
CA VAL A 82 7.64 -9.22 -3.57
C VAL A 82 7.16 -7.94 -4.22
N GLN A 83 5.84 -7.82 -4.41
CA GLN A 83 5.22 -6.58 -4.81
C GLN A 83 4.28 -6.09 -3.72
N ILE A 84 4.42 -4.82 -3.37
CA ILE A 84 3.55 -4.14 -2.42
C ILE A 84 2.73 -3.12 -3.20
N VAL A 85 1.41 -3.16 -3.06
CA VAL A 85 0.49 -2.23 -3.73
C VAL A 85 -0.45 -1.59 -2.71
N GLY A 86 -0.97 -0.42 -3.06
CA GLY A 86 -1.99 0.30 -2.30
C GLY A 86 -3.27 0.50 -3.09
N VAL A 87 -4.27 1.06 -2.41
CA VAL A 87 -5.56 1.40 -3.00
C VAL A 87 -5.89 2.87 -2.74
N THR A 88 -6.53 3.50 -3.72
CA THR A 88 -7.02 4.88 -3.61
C THR A 88 -8.51 4.90 -3.31
N SER A 89 -9.02 6.06 -2.91
CA SER A 89 -10.46 6.32 -2.71
C SER A 89 -11.34 6.01 -3.91
N ILE A 90 -10.76 6.11 -5.11
CA ILE A 90 -11.39 5.83 -6.40
C ILE A 90 -11.18 4.37 -6.87
N ASN A 91 -10.92 3.45 -5.93
CA ASN A 91 -10.77 2.02 -6.19
C ASN A 91 -9.65 1.68 -7.22
N LYS A 92 -8.69 2.59 -7.44
CA LYS A 92 -7.50 2.31 -8.27
C LYS A 92 -6.40 1.71 -7.43
N THR A 93 -5.77 0.68 -8.00
CA THR A 93 -4.55 0.07 -7.46
C THR A 93 -3.32 0.80 -7.97
N PHE A 94 -2.36 1.08 -7.09
CA PHE A 94 -1.05 1.60 -7.46
C PHE A 94 0.07 0.77 -6.83
N SER A 95 1.19 0.64 -7.52
CA SER A 95 2.36 -0.05 -6.97
C SER A 95 3.08 0.87 -5.99
N ILE A 96 3.47 0.37 -4.82
CA ILE A 96 4.21 1.12 -3.79
C ILE A 96 5.69 0.80 -3.94
N SER A 97 6.07 -0.44 -3.68
CA SER A 97 7.46 -0.87 -3.67
C SER A 97 7.60 -2.29 -4.22
N PHE A 98 8.85 -2.63 -4.52
CA PHE A 98 9.23 -3.88 -5.14
C PHE A 98 10.47 -4.43 -4.46
N ALA A 99 10.53 -5.75 -4.28
CA ALA A 99 11.73 -6.41 -3.79
C ALA A 99 12.00 -7.73 -4.50
N PHE A 100 13.25 -7.97 -4.87
CA PHE A 100 13.77 -9.31 -5.12
C PHE A 100 14.42 -9.80 -3.83
N ILE A 101 14.08 -11.01 -3.41
CA ILE A 101 14.66 -11.64 -2.23
C ILE A 101 15.23 -13.00 -2.60
N ILE A 102 16.33 -13.41 -1.96
CA ILE A 102 16.99 -14.68 -2.26
C ILE A 102 16.13 -15.90 -1.86
N ASN A 103 15.47 -15.81 -0.70
CA ASN A 103 14.72 -16.91 -0.11
C ASN A 103 13.38 -16.41 0.48
N LYS A 104 12.44 -17.33 0.66
CA LYS A 104 11.15 -17.08 1.33
C LYS A 104 11.22 -17.32 2.85
N LYS A 105 12.29 -16.82 3.47
CA LYS A 105 12.44 -16.90 4.93
C LYS A 105 11.92 -15.61 5.55
N GLU A 106 11.55 -15.72 6.81
CA GLU A 106 11.03 -14.61 7.61
C GLU A 106 12.00 -13.41 7.59
N ASP A 107 13.31 -13.65 7.75
CA ASP A 107 14.34 -12.61 7.70
C ASP A 107 14.35 -11.82 6.38
N ASN A 108 14.08 -12.49 5.25
CA ASN A 108 14.05 -11.83 3.95
C ASN A 108 12.83 -10.91 3.80
N TYR A 109 11.66 -11.34 4.30
CA TYR A 109 10.47 -10.49 4.33
C TYR A 109 10.62 -9.33 5.31
N ASN A 110 11.20 -9.60 6.49
CA ASN A 110 11.53 -8.59 7.47
C ASN A 110 12.45 -7.51 6.88
N TRP A 111 13.49 -7.91 6.16
CA TRP A 111 14.37 -6.98 5.47
C TRP A 111 13.63 -6.09 4.46
N ALA A 112 12.79 -6.69 3.60
CA ALA A 112 12.05 -5.95 2.58
C ALA A 112 11.02 -4.98 3.18
N LEU A 113 10.27 -5.42 4.19
CA LEU A 113 9.29 -4.59 4.89
C LEU A 113 9.96 -3.51 5.74
N THR A 114 11.11 -3.81 6.35
CA THR A 114 11.90 -2.80 7.09
C THR A 114 12.43 -1.73 6.14
N CYS A 115 12.90 -2.12 4.95
CA CYS A 115 13.29 -1.17 3.92
C CYS A 115 12.11 -0.26 3.53
N LEU A 116 10.89 -0.80 3.38
CA LEU A 116 9.70 0.02 3.20
C LEU A 116 9.49 0.96 4.40
N LYS A 117 9.44 0.44 5.62
CA LYS A 117 9.22 1.24 6.84
C LYS A 117 10.20 2.40 6.99
N LEU A 118 11.49 2.18 6.69
CA LEU A 118 12.53 3.22 6.73
C LEU A 118 12.38 4.30 5.66
N THR A 119 11.64 4.03 4.57
CA THR A 119 11.27 5.06 3.57
C THR A 119 10.01 5.84 3.95
N LEU A 120 9.32 5.44 5.02
CA LEU A 120 8.05 6.02 5.47
C LEU A 120 8.24 6.86 6.75
N GLU A 121 7.42 7.88 6.88
CA GLU A 121 7.17 8.61 8.12
C GLU A 121 6.09 7.86 8.91
N GLU A 122 6.03 8.07 10.22
CA GLU A 122 5.07 7.36 11.10
C GLU A 122 3.61 7.61 10.71
N CYS A 123 3.27 8.83 10.26
CA CYS A 123 1.95 9.17 9.73
C CYS A 123 1.58 8.44 8.43
N MET A 124 2.55 7.77 7.79
CA MET A 124 2.36 6.96 6.60
C MET A 124 2.30 5.45 6.89
N TYR A 125 2.26 5.04 8.15
CA TYR A 125 2.17 3.62 8.49
C TYR A 125 0.78 3.08 8.19
N PRO A 126 0.69 1.86 7.62
CA PRO A 126 -0.57 1.30 7.19
C PRO A 126 -1.48 0.96 8.36
N HIS A 127 -2.78 1.21 8.19
CA HIS A 127 -3.79 0.71 9.11
C HIS A 127 -4.10 -0.77 8.88
N VAL A 128 -4.02 -1.23 7.63
CA VAL A 128 -4.39 -2.58 7.23
C VAL A 128 -3.35 -3.17 6.28
N ILE A 129 -3.02 -4.45 6.49
CA ILE A 129 -2.18 -5.24 5.59
C ILE A 129 -2.97 -6.47 5.15
N VAL A 130 -3.18 -6.63 3.84
CA VAL A 130 -3.82 -7.80 3.25
C VAL A 130 -2.76 -8.68 2.59
N THR A 131 -2.71 -9.95 2.96
CA THR A 131 -1.74 -10.91 2.41
C THR A 131 -2.34 -12.31 2.27
N ASP A 132 -1.64 -13.25 1.65
CA ASP A 132 -2.02 -14.65 1.64
C ASP A 132 -1.62 -15.35 2.95
N ARG A 133 -1.84 -16.66 3.06
CA ARG A 133 -1.45 -17.42 4.26
C ARG A 133 -0.03 -17.97 4.14
N GLU A 134 0.95 -17.09 3.95
CA GLU A 134 2.37 -17.42 4.07
C GLU A 134 2.91 -17.01 5.45
N LEU A 135 3.25 -18.00 6.28
CA LEU A 135 3.59 -17.78 7.69
C LEU A 135 4.78 -16.81 7.89
N ALA A 136 5.82 -16.94 7.06
CA ALA A 136 7.01 -16.09 7.13
C ALA A 136 6.68 -14.61 6.83
N LEU A 137 5.83 -14.36 5.83
CA LEU A 137 5.38 -13.00 5.52
C LEU A 137 4.42 -12.46 6.59
N MET A 138 3.52 -13.29 7.11
CA MET A 138 2.60 -12.90 8.18
C MET A 138 3.33 -12.48 9.46
N ASN A 139 4.40 -13.20 9.82
CA ASN A 139 5.25 -12.89 10.97
C ASN A 139 6.02 -11.59 10.74
N ALA A 140 6.63 -11.44 9.56
CA ALA A 140 7.36 -10.22 9.21
C ALA A 140 6.45 -8.97 9.22
N CYS A 141 5.22 -9.08 8.72
CA CYS A 141 4.23 -8.01 8.81
C CYS A 141 3.92 -7.63 10.27
N GLN A 142 3.74 -8.61 11.16
CA GLN A 142 3.49 -8.38 12.58
C GLN A 142 4.69 -7.72 13.28
N GLN A 143 5.91 -8.09 12.89
CA GLN A 143 7.12 -7.54 13.49
C GLN A 143 7.39 -6.10 13.04
N VAL A 144 7.22 -5.81 11.74
CA VAL A 144 7.56 -4.51 11.17
C VAL A 144 6.43 -3.48 11.38
N PHE A 145 5.17 -3.89 11.23
CA PHE A 145 3.99 -3.03 11.39
C PHE A 145 3.01 -3.64 12.41
N PRO A 146 3.37 -3.64 13.72
CA PRO A 146 2.60 -4.33 14.75
C PRO A 146 1.18 -3.76 14.95
N ASP A 147 0.99 -2.47 14.69
CA ASP A 147 -0.30 -1.77 14.86
C ASP A 147 -1.24 -1.97 13.68
N ALA A 148 -0.74 -2.47 12.55
CA ALA A 148 -1.55 -2.70 11.37
C ALA A 148 -2.42 -3.95 11.54
N THR A 149 -3.71 -3.82 11.26
CA THR A 149 -4.61 -4.97 11.23
C THR A 149 -4.26 -5.87 10.05
N ARG A 150 -3.92 -7.13 10.34
CA ARG A 150 -3.53 -8.09 9.31
C ARG A 150 -4.75 -8.90 8.84
N LEU A 151 -4.98 -8.89 7.53
CA LEU A 151 -6.06 -9.63 6.89
C LEU A 151 -5.50 -10.71 5.97
N LEU A 152 -6.16 -11.86 5.93
CA LEU A 152 -5.88 -12.93 5.00
C LEU A 152 -6.78 -12.85 3.77
N CYS A 153 -6.20 -13.07 2.60
CA CYS A 153 -6.90 -13.06 1.33
C CYS A 153 -7.99 -14.13 1.31
N ARG A 154 -9.25 -13.69 1.25
CA ARG A 154 -10.42 -14.56 1.21
C ARG A 154 -10.41 -15.53 0.01
N TRP A 155 -9.88 -15.09 -1.13
CA TRP A 155 -9.79 -15.93 -2.33
C TRP A 155 -8.84 -17.11 -2.12
N HIS A 156 -7.62 -16.85 -1.62
CA HIS A 156 -6.65 -17.90 -1.30
C HIS A 156 -7.15 -18.88 -0.25
N ILE A 157 -7.85 -18.40 0.79
CA ILE A 157 -8.51 -19.26 1.77
C ILE A 157 -9.52 -20.18 1.08
N THR A 158 -10.38 -19.60 0.25
CA THR A 158 -11.42 -20.34 -0.48
C THR A 158 -10.81 -21.41 -1.40
N GLU A 159 -9.76 -21.08 -2.14
CA GLU A 159 -9.06 -22.04 -3.00
C GLU A 159 -8.35 -23.14 -2.22
N ASN A 160 -7.76 -22.83 -1.06
CA ASN A 160 -7.17 -23.84 -0.18
C ASN A 160 -8.22 -24.81 0.37
N ILE A 161 -9.39 -24.31 0.79
CA ILE A 161 -10.51 -25.15 1.25
C ILE A 161 -10.99 -26.05 0.10
N LYS A 162 -11.22 -25.49 -1.09
CA LYS A 162 -11.64 -26.27 -2.28
C LYS A 162 -10.61 -27.34 -2.65
N LYS A 163 -9.32 -27.01 -2.62
CA LYS A 163 -8.24 -27.97 -2.95
C LYS A 163 -8.24 -29.13 -1.96
N HIS A 164 -8.33 -28.83 -0.67
CA HIS A 164 -8.38 -29.85 0.39
C HIS A 164 -9.61 -30.77 0.20
N TYR A 165 -10.78 -30.19 -0.04
CA TYR A 165 -12.01 -30.93 -0.30
C TYR A 165 -11.93 -31.83 -1.54
N ARG A 166 -11.31 -31.36 -2.63
CA ARG A 166 -11.12 -32.18 -3.84
C ARG A 166 -10.17 -33.35 -3.60
N GLN A 167 -9.14 -33.16 -2.78
CA GLN A 167 -8.17 -34.20 -2.45
C GLN A 167 -8.80 -35.31 -1.60
N SER A 168 -9.67 -34.95 -0.66
CA SER A 168 -10.33 -35.94 0.18
C SER A 168 -11.32 -36.82 -0.59
N ILE A 169 -12.11 -36.25 -1.49
CA ILE A 169 -12.98 -37.03 -2.39
C ILE A 169 -12.18 -38.06 -3.19
N LYS A 170 -11.04 -37.66 -3.75
CA LYS A 170 -10.18 -38.55 -4.55
C LYS A 170 -9.60 -39.70 -3.74
N SER A 171 -9.38 -39.51 -2.43
CA SER A 171 -8.83 -40.54 -1.55
C SER A 171 -9.86 -41.59 -1.09
N GLN A 172 -11.10 -41.57 -1.60
CA GLN A 172 -12.23 -42.45 -1.17
C GLN A 172 -12.52 -42.43 0.34
N HIS A 173 -11.95 -41.47 1.06
CA HIS A 173 -12.31 -41.22 2.44
C HIS A 173 -13.71 -40.60 2.43
N GLU A 174 -14.66 -41.18 3.16
CA GLU A 174 -15.95 -40.52 3.42
C GLU A 174 -15.68 -39.18 4.11
N TRP A 175 -15.70 -38.12 3.30
CA TRP A 175 -15.57 -36.75 3.76
C TRP A 175 -16.97 -36.18 3.88
N ASP A 176 -17.59 -36.48 5.00
CA ASP A 176 -18.88 -35.93 5.35
C ASP A 176 -18.76 -34.44 5.75
N SER A 177 -19.91 -33.81 5.98
CA SER A 177 -19.96 -32.41 6.41
C SER A 177 -19.22 -32.17 7.74
N PHE A 178 -19.13 -33.18 8.61
CA PHE A 178 -18.45 -33.08 9.89
C PHE A 178 -16.92 -32.95 9.71
N CYS A 179 -16.33 -33.73 8.80
CA CYS A 179 -14.91 -33.62 8.47
C CYS A 179 -14.53 -32.23 7.93
N VAL A 180 -15.38 -31.64 7.09
CA VAL A 180 -15.19 -30.28 6.56
C VAL A 180 -15.23 -29.26 7.69
N LEU A 181 -16.24 -29.33 8.58
CA LEU A 181 -16.35 -28.43 9.72
C LEU A 181 -15.15 -28.54 10.65
N LYS A 182 -14.68 -29.76 10.93
CA LYS A 182 -13.48 -29.98 11.74
C LYS A 182 -12.23 -29.40 11.10
N TYR A 183 -12.04 -29.56 9.80
CA TYR A 183 -10.93 -28.94 9.07
C TYR A 183 -11.00 -27.41 9.12
N LEU A 184 -12.18 -26.84 8.85
CA LEU A 184 -12.38 -25.39 8.92
C LEU A 184 -12.06 -24.86 10.32
N ASP A 185 -12.54 -25.54 11.36
CA ASP A 185 -12.30 -25.15 12.74
C ASP A 185 -10.80 -25.22 13.09
N GLN A 186 -10.16 -26.37 12.89
CA GLN A 186 -8.78 -26.63 13.34
C GLN A 186 -7.71 -25.89 12.51
N VAL A 187 -7.97 -25.66 11.22
CA VAL A 187 -6.96 -25.07 10.32
C VAL A 187 -7.18 -23.58 10.10
N TRP A 188 -8.44 -23.12 10.10
CA TRP A 188 -8.78 -21.75 9.73
C TRP A 188 -9.38 -20.93 10.88
N LEU A 189 -10.47 -21.38 11.49
CA LEU A 189 -11.21 -20.56 12.46
C LEU A 189 -10.44 -20.41 13.78
N SER A 190 -9.95 -21.51 14.36
CA SER A 190 -9.20 -21.50 15.62
C SER A 190 -7.94 -20.63 15.57
N LYS A 191 -7.30 -20.53 14.39
CA LYS A 191 -6.01 -19.84 14.21
C LYS A 191 -6.14 -18.45 13.60
N TYR A 192 -7.10 -18.23 12.70
CA TYR A 192 -7.09 -17.08 11.81
C TYR A 192 -8.44 -16.38 11.67
N LYS A 193 -9.49 -16.75 12.43
CA LYS A 193 -10.84 -16.13 12.28
C LYS A 193 -10.80 -14.60 12.28
N GLU A 194 -9.93 -14.02 13.10
CA GLU A 194 -9.79 -12.57 13.27
C GLU A 194 -9.21 -11.87 12.03
N MET A 195 -8.59 -12.62 11.13
CA MET A 195 -7.94 -12.11 9.94
C MET A 195 -8.79 -12.24 8.66
N PHE A 196 -9.93 -12.96 8.68
CA PHE A 196 -10.74 -13.11 7.45
C PHE A 196 -12.26 -13.19 7.66
N VAL A 197 -12.73 -13.49 8.87
CA VAL A 197 -14.16 -13.63 9.12
C VAL A 197 -14.77 -12.25 9.38
N SER A 198 -15.85 -11.95 8.65
CA SER A 198 -16.42 -10.59 8.55
C SER A 198 -16.71 -9.94 9.90
N VAL A 199 -17.24 -10.67 10.89
CA VAL A 199 -17.58 -10.08 12.21
C VAL A 199 -16.37 -9.55 12.99
N TRP A 200 -15.16 -10.06 12.70
CA TRP A 200 -13.91 -9.55 13.26
C TRP A 200 -13.30 -8.47 12.36
N ILE A 201 -13.10 -8.76 11.08
CA ILE A 201 -12.37 -7.85 10.18
C ILE A 201 -13.12 -6.55 9.90
N ASP A 202 -14.46 -6.56 9.94
CA ASP A 202 -15.29 -5.40 9.65
C ASP A 202 -15.35 -4.40 10.82
N ARG A 203 -14.60 -4.64 11.89
CA ARG A 203 -14.38 -3.70 13.00
C ARG A 203 -13.20 -2.75 12.76
N HIS A 204 -12.43 -2.99 11.71
CA HIS A 204 -11.24 -2.23 11.35
C HIS A 204 -11.46 -1.54 10.01
N LEU A 205 -10.93 -0.33 9.85
CA LEU A 205 -10.99 0.45 8.61
C LEU A 205 -10.15 -0.21 7.50
N ASN A 206 -10.75 -1.19 6.84
CA ASN A 206 -10.16 -1.97 5.75
C ASN A 206 -10.61 -1.50 4.36
N PHE A 207 -11.54 -0.54 4.30
CA PHE A 207 -12.05 0.10 3.08
C PHE A 207 -12.58 -0.90 2.04
N GLY A 208 -13.03 -2.07 2.50
CA GLY A 208 -13.57 -3.14 1.66
C GLY A 208 -12.53 -4.12 1.12
N GLU A 209 -11.24 -3.93 1.43
CA GLU A 209 -10.17 -4.80 0.95
C GLU A 209 -10.15 -6.15 1.68
N ARG A 210 -10.23 -7.24 0.92
CA ARG A 210 -10.32 -8.63 1.43
C ARG A 210 -9.51 -9.63 0.63
N THR A 211 -8.84 -9.19 -0.44
CA THR A 211 -8.21 -10.08 -1.41
C THR A 211 -6.91 -9.49 -1.93
N THR A 212 -5.96 -10.35 -2.28
CA THR A 212 -4.69 -10.01 -2.95
C THR A 212 -4.81 -9.91 -4.48
N ASN A 213 -6.00 -10.13 -5.05
CA ASN A 213 -6.27 -10.12 -6.50
C ASN A 213 -5.68 -8.90 -7.23
N ARG A 214 -5.68 -7.73 -6.56
CA ARG A 214 -5.08 -6.50 -7.09
C ARG A 214 -3.60 -6.68 -7.37
N VAL A 215 -2.84 -7.23 -6.43
CA VAL A 215 -1.40 -7.50 -6.62
C VAL A 215 -1.19 -8.57 -7.68
N GLU A 216 -1.98 -9.65 -7.64
CA GLU A 216 -1.90 -10.73 -8.64
C GLU A 216 -2.13 -10.22 -10.07
N SER A 217 -3.05 -9.25 -10.25
CA SER A 217 -3.26 -8.59 -11.54
C SER A 217 -2.06 -7.76 -12.00
N GLN A 218 -1.32 -7.15 -11.06
CA GLN A 218 -0.08 -6.43 -11.36
C GLN A 218 1.06 -7.41 -11.65
N HIS A 219 1.17 -8.51 -10.91
CA HIS A 219 2.07 -9.61 -11.21
C HIS A 219 1.86 -10.10 -12.64
N ALA A 220 0.62 -10.28 -13.11
CA ALA A 220 0.35 -10.69 -14.48
C ALA A 220 0.90 -9.69 -15.53
N LYS A 221 0.88 -8.38 -15.25
CA LYS A 221 1.49 -7.35 -16.12
C LYS A 221 3.01 -7.47 -16.10
N LEU A 222 3.61 -7.61 -14.92
CA LEU A 222 5.06 -7.70 -14.74
C LEU A 222 5.67 -8.99 -15.27
N LYS A 223 4.94 -10.11 -15.20
CA LYS A 223 5.37 -11.42 -15.74
C LYS A 223 5.73 -11.35 -17.22
N LYS A 224 4.97 -10.57 -18.02
CA LYS A 224 5.26 -10.39 -19.45
C LYS A 224 6.69 -9.90 -19.70
N TYR A 225 7.23 -9.12 -18.77
CA TYR A 225 8.59 -8.58 -18.84
C TYR A 225 9.58 -9.48 -18.13
N LEU A 226 9.27 -9.96 -16.93
CA LEU A 226 10.18 -10.80 -16.13
C LEU A 226 10.45 -12.18 -16.73
N CYS A 227 9.52 -12.70 -17.55
CA CYS A 227 9.64 -14.00 -18.22
C CYS A 227 10.18 -13.88 -19.66
N ALA A 228 10.41 -12.67 -20.19
CA ALA A 228 10.85 -12.50 -21.56
C ALA A 228 12.34 -12.90 -21.72
N LYS A 229 12.68 -13.61 -22.81
CA LYS A 229 14.04 -14.13 -23.07
C LYS A 229 15.11 -13.01 -23.07
N ASN A 230 14.76 -11.84 -23.60
CA ASN A 230 15.63 -10.65 -23.68
C ASN A 230 15.38 -9.65 -22.55
N SER A 231 14.78 -10.08 -21.43
CA SER A 231 14.57 -9.25 -20.25
C SER A 231 15.86 -9.08 -19.45
N SER A 232 15.98 -7.88 -18.91
CA SER A 232 17.12 -7.39 -18.14
C SER A 232 16.60 -6.41 -17.09
N LEU A 233 17.37 -6.14 -16.04
CA LEU A 233 16.89 -5.38 -14.88
C LEU A 233 16.54 -3.93 -15.23
N ASP A 234 17.26 -3.28 -16.16
CA ASP A 234 16.90 -1.97 -16.71
C ASP A 234 15.54 -1.97 -17.42
N LYS A 235 15.25 -2.95 -18.27
CA LYS A 235 13.97 -3.06 -18.99
C LYS A 235 12.85 -3.28 -18.02
N PHE A 236 13.13 -4.04 -16.95
CA PHE A 236 12.19 -4.21 -15.86
C PHE A 236 11.94 -2.90 -15.10
N VAL A 237 12.99 -2.17 -14.73
CA VAL A 237 12.85 -0.86 -14.04
C VAL A 237 12.17 0.17 -14.94
N GLY A 238 12.49 0.21 -16.24
CA GLY A 238 11.80 1.06 -17.23
C GLY A 238 10.33 0.66 -17.40
N CYS A 239 10.01 -0.63 -17.31
CA CYS A 239 8.63 -1.10 -17.27
C CYS A 239 7.90 -0.63 -16.01
N ILE A 240 8.56 -0.69 -14.83
CA ILE A 240 8.00 -0.14 -13.60
C ILE A 240 7.69 1.35 -13.74
N ASP A 241 8.62 2.14 -14.26
CA ASP A 241 8.42 3.58 -14.51
C ASP A 241 7.19 3.82 -15.42
N GLN A 242 7.06 3.06 -16.50
CA GLN A 242 5.88 3.13 -17.39
C GLN A 242 4.58 2.74 -16.69
N ILE A 243 4.60 1.67 -15.88
CA ILE A 243 3.42 1.22 -15.12
C ILE A 243 2.99 2.29 -14.11
N VAL A 244 3.94 2.87 -13.38
CA VAL A 244 3.64 3.90 -12.37
C VAL A 244 3.12 5.16 -13.05
N LYS A 245 3.69 5.58 -14.19
CA LYS A 245 3.16 6.70 -14.99
C LYS A 245 1.74 6.45 -15.45
N TYR A 246 1.45 5.26 -15.99
CA TYR A 246 0.08 4.90 -16.40
C TYR A 246 -0.89 4.86 -15.22
N GLN A 247 -0.49 4.30 -14.08
CA GLN A 247 -1.29 4.29 -12.85
C GLN A 247 -1.62 5.72 -12.41
N LEU A 248 -0.61 6.61 -12.42
CA LEU A 248 -0.77 8.01 -12.05
C LEU A 248 -1.76 8.75 -12.96
N THR A 249 -1.61 8.60 -14.29
CA THR A 249 -2.56 9.17 -15.26
C THR A 249 -3.98 8.65 -15.02
N SER A 250 -4.14 7.33 -14.86
CA SER A 250 -5.46 6.73 -14.62
C SER A 250 -6.11 7.20 -13.31
N ILE A 251 -5.30 7.45 -12.28
CA ILE A 251 -5.74 8.00 -10.99
C ILE A 251 -6.24 9.43 -11.18
N TYR A 252 -5.44 10.31 -11.80
CA TYR A 252 -5.85 11.70 -12.05
C TYR A 252 -7.13 11.80 -12.87
N GLU A 253 -7.23 11.05 -13.97
CA GLU A 253 -8.45 11.01 -14.79
C GLU A 253 -9.69 10.59 -13.98
N SER A 254 -9.53 9.66 -13.05
CA SER A 254 -10.64 9.14 -12.24
C SER A 254 -11.00 10.07 -11.08
N PHE A 255 -10.04 10.84 -10.56
CA PHE A 255 -10.32 11.96 -9.67
C PHE A 255 -11.11 13.06 -10.36
N GLU A 256 -10.72 13.48 -11.56
CA GLU A 256 -11.48 14.47 -12.32
C GLU A 256 -12.90 13.98 -12.63
N LYS A 257 -13.04 12.71 -13.00
CA LYS A 257 -14.36 12.09 -13.18
C LYS A 257 -15.19 12.18 -11.89
N SER A 258 -14.59 11.93 -10.73
CA SER A 258 -15.31 12.01 -9.46
C SER A 258 -15.71 13.44 -9.05
N ARG A 259 -14.94 14.44 -9.47
CA ARG A 259 -15.28 15.85 -9.29
C ARG A 259 -16.42 16.33 -10.18
N ILE A 260 -16.44 15.87 -11.43
CA ILE A 260 -17.27 16.46 -12.48
C ILE A 260 -18.56 15.66 -12.73
N ILE A 261 -18.48 14.33 -12.70
CA ILE A 261 -19.59 13.47 -13.14
C ILE A 261 -20.61 13.30 -12.02
N LEU A 262 -21.86 13.65 -12.32
CA LEU A 262 -23.02 13.22 -11.53
C LEU A 262 -23.70 12.03 -12.24
N LYS A 263 -23.57 10.82 -11.68
CA LYS A 263 -24.34 9.66 -12.16
C LYS A 263 -25.81 9.85 -11.78
N HIS A 264 -26.74 9.47 -12.67
CA HIS A 264 -28.19 9.54 -12.41
C HIS A 264 -28.60 8.89 -11.08
N ARG A 265 -28.05 7.71 -10.77
CA ARG A 265 -28.29 7.01 -9.49
C ARG A 265 -27.82 7.76 -8.25
N HIS A 266 -26.93 8.74 -8.38
CA HIS A 266 -26.45 9.58 -7.29
C HIS A 266 -27.20 10.92 -7.20
N SER A 267 -28.20 11.14 -8.05
CA SER A 267 -29.04 12.34 -8.06
C SER A 267 -30.10 12.32 -6.94
N LEU A 268 -29.79 11.68 -5.82
CA LEU A 268 -30.64 11.65 -4.63
C LEU A 268 -30.42 12.95 -3.82
N PRO A 269 -31.49 13.59 -3.31
CA PRO A 269 -31.37 14.81 -2.51
C PRO A 269 -30.42 14.67 -1.31
N CYS A 270 -30.37 13.50 -0.68
CA CYS A 270 -29.52 13.23 0.47
C CYS A 270 -28.01 13.24 0.13
N PHE A 271 -27.62 13.06 -1.14
CA PHE A 271 -26.22 13.06 -1.57
C PHE A 271 -25.71 14.42 -2.03
N ARG A 272 -26.55 15.46 -2.06
CA ARG A 272 -26.21 16.77 -2.62
C ARG A 272 -24.89 17.36 -2.09
N LEU A 273 -24.60 17.21 -0.80
CA LEU A 273 -23.38 17.75 -0.18
C LEU A 273 -22.12 16.92 -0.46
N LEU A 274 -22.28 15.69 -0.99
CA LEU A 274 -21.17 14.78 -1.27
C LEU A 274 -20.70 14.87 -2.73
N GLN A 275 -21.57 15.35 -3.63
CA GLN A 275 -21.31 15.43 -5.07
C GLN A 275 -20.10 16.32 -5.36
N GLY A 276 -19.12 15.77 -6.08
CA GLY A 276 -17.87 16.48 -6.43
C GLY A 276 -16.82 16.53 -5.31
N PHE A 277 -17.18 16.18 -4.08
CA PHE A 277 -16.30 16.21 -2.90
C PHE A 277 -15.95 14.81 -2.35
N VAL A 278 -16.60 13.77 -2.86
CA VAL A 278 -16.43 12.37 -2.44
C VAL A 278 -16.23 11.51 -3.68
N ALA A 279 -15.39 10.48 -3.57
CA ALA A 279 -15.17 9.50 -4.63
C ALA A 279 -16.49 8.87 -5.10
N LEU A 280 -16.64 8.69 -6.41
CA LEU A 280 -17.83 8.05 -6.99
C LEU A 280 -18.04 6.64 -6.45
N GLU A 281 -16.96 5.96 -6.09
CA GLU A 281 -16.92 4.65 -5.48
C GLU A 281 -17.60 4.65 -4.11
N ALA A 282 -17.39 5.67 -3.28
CA ALA A 282 -18.10 5.79 -2.00
C ALA A 282 -19.58 6.09 -2.20
N LEU A 283 -19.93 6.92 -3.20
CA LEU A 283 -21.33 7.16 -3.55
C LEU A 283 -22.03 5.88 -4.05
N ASP A 284 -21.34 5.07 -4.85
CA ASP A 284 -21.84 3.77 -5.31
C ASP A 284 -22.10 2.85 -4.09
N ILE A 285 -21.18 2.80 -3.11
CA ILE A 285 -21.35 2.00 -1.87
C ILE A 285 -22.53 2.51 -1.02
N LEU A 286 -22.66 3.82 -0.86
CA LEU A 286 -23.77 4.42 -0.08
C LEU A 286 -25.12 4.16 -0.74
N GLU A 287 -25.18 4.19 -2.07
CA GLU A 287 -26.38 3.88 -2.83
C GLU A 287 -26.80 2.42 -2.64
N GLU A 288 -25.86 1.48 -2.70
CA GLU A 288 -26.11 0.07 -2.39
C GLU A 288 -26.59 -0.14 -0.94
N GLU A 289 -26.02 0.60 0.02
CA GLU A 289 -26.42 0.52 1.43
C GLU A 289 -27.83 1.10 1.66
N LEU A 290 -28.20 2.18 0.96
CA LEU A 290 -29.56 2.70 0.95
C LEU A 290 -30.54 1.64 0.43
N GLN A 291 -30.23 1.01 -0.70
CA GLN A 291 -31.05 -0.07 -1.24
C GLN A 291 -31.14 -1.26 -0.26
N ARG A 292 -30.05 -1.60 0.44
CA ARG A 292 -30.05 -2.65 1.47
C ARG A 292 -30.96 -2.30 2.64
N SER A 293 -30.91 -1.04 3.10
CA SER A 293 -31.74 -0.51 4.18
C SER A 293 -33.22 -0.62 3.84
N SER A 294 -33.62 -0.21 2.64
CA SER A 294 -35.02 -0.26 2.20
C SER A 294 -35.54 -1.69 2.06
N ARG A 295 -34.71 -2.61 1.53
CA ARG A 295 -35.11 -4.02 1.34
C ARG A 295 -35.34 -4.78 2.64
N HIS A 296 -34.56 -4.48 3.67
CA HIS A 296 -34.58 -5.26 4.93
C HIS A 296 -35.14 -4.46 6.12
N GLN A 297 -35.66 -3.25 5.88
CA GLN A 297 -36.18 -2.34 6.91
C GLN A 297 -35.22 -2.23 8.10
N LEU A 298 -33.96 -1.91 7.79
CA LEU A 298 -32.91 -1.89 8.79
C LEU A 298 -33.05 -0.68 9.71
N ASP A 299 -32.86 -0.92 11.00
CA ASP A 299 -32.85 0.08 12.05
C ASP A 299 -31.57 -0.01 12.88
N SER A 300 -31.51 0.75 13.97
CA SER A 300 -30.37 0.73 14.89
C SER A 300 -30.15 -0.62 15.58
N SER A 301 -31.18 -1.46 15.70
CA SER A 301 -31.11 -2.74 16.40
C SER A 301 -30.53 -3.87 15.55
N ASN A 302 -30.72 -3.82 14.22
CA ASN A 302 -30.38 -4.92 13.31
C ASN A 302 -29.38 -4.56 12.20
N CYS A 303 -28.93 -3.31 12.10
CA CYS A 303 -28.03 -2.86 11.04
C CYS A 303 -26.63 -3.51 11.09
N GLY A 304 -26.12 -3.74 12.30
CA GLY A 304 -24.76 -4.23 12.54
C GLY A 304 -23.63 -3.22 12.24
N CYS A 305 -23.98 -1.99 11.80
CA CYS A 305 -23.08 -0.84 11.59
C CYS A 305 -21.79 -1.11 10.79
N LYS A 306 -21.71 -2.23 10.07
CA LYS A 306 -20.51 -2.70 9.38
C LYS A 306 -19.86 -1.62 8.53
N LEU A 307 -20.64 -0.96 7.68
CA LEU A 307 -20.11 0.00 6.71
C LEU A 307 -19.42 1.19 7.39
N ARG A 308 -19.93 1.59 8.56
CA ARG A 308 -19.33 2.64 9.39
C ARG A 308 -17.99 2.22 9.95
N HIS A 309 -17.87 1.00 10.45
CA HIS A 309 -16.64 0.52 11.07
C HIS A 309 -15.58 0.10 10.05
N SER A 310 -15.98 -0.55 8.95
CA SER A 310 -15.06 -1.12 7.98
C SER A 310 -14.60 -0.12 6.92
N CYS A 311 -15.44 0.86 6.58
CA CYS A 311 -15.17 1.82 5.51
C CYS A 311 -15.28 3.28 5.96
N GLY A 312 -15.72 3.57 7.19
CA GLY A 312 -15.91 4.96 7.63
C GLY A 312 -17.00 5.69 6.82
N LEU A 313 -18.02 4.95 6.36
CA LEU A 313 -19.15 5.47 5.61
C LEU A 313 -20.45 5.27 6.41
N PRO A 314 -21.45 6.18 6.32
CA PRO A 314 -22.73 6.02 7.01
C PRO A 314 -23.38 4.66 6.74
N CYS A 315 -23.69 3.92 7.82
CA CYS A 315 -24.45 2.66 7.76
C CYS A 315 -25.91 2.90 7.37
N ALA A 316 -26.62 1.82 6.99
CA ALA A 316 -28.06 1.83 6.80
C ALA A 316 -28.83 2.51 7.97
N CYS A 317 -28.41 2.25 9.21
CA CYS A 317 -28.97 2.90 10.40
C CYS A 317 -28.89 4.43 10.35
N MET A 318 -27.73 4.99 10.04
CA MET A 318 -27.52 6.44 9.94
C MET A 318 -28.22 7.02 8.72
N LEU A 319 -28.17 6.30 7.59
CA LEU A 319 -28.82 6.70 6.35
C LEU A 319 -30.34 6.84 6.52
N SER A 320 -30.96 5.92 7.27
CA SER A 320 -32.39 6.01 7.59
C SER A 320 -32.75 7.31 8.33
N VAL A 321 -31.88 7.78 9.23
CA VAL A 321 -32.08 9.04 9.97
C VAL A 321 -32.01 10.25 9.03
N TYR A 322 -31.06 10.28 8.10
CA TYR A 322 -30.98 11.34 7.10
C TYR A 322 -32.22 11.38 6.20
N LEU A 323 -32.67 10.21 5.73
CA LEU A 323 -33.86 10.11 4.88
C LEU A 323 -35.13 10.55 5.62
N ASN A 324 -35.35 10.05 6.84
CA ASN A 324 -36.55 10.38 7.62
C ASN A 324 -36.60 11.85 8.04
N SER A 325 -35.44 12.48 8.23
CA SER A 325 -35.34 13.91 8.56
C SER A 325 -35.34 14.83 7.33
N GLY A 326 -35.27 14.28 6.11
CA GLY A 326 -35.11 15.05 4.87
C GLY A 326 -33.76 15.78 4.75
N LYS A 327 -32.78 15.45 5.60
CA LYS A 327 -31.47 16.12 5.64
C LYS A 327 -30.50 15.50 4.62
N CYS A 328 -29.55 16.31 4.17
CA CYS A 328 -28.41 15.82 3.41
C CYS A 328 -27.41 15.10 4.33
N ILE A 329 -26.78 14.06 3.80
CA ILE A 329 -25.62 13.42 4.44
C ILE A 329 -24.52 14.46 4.50
N GLN A 330 -23.95 14.64 5.68
CA GLN A 330 -22.92 15.65 5.91
C GLN A 330 -21.55 15.11 5.47
N LEU A 331 -20.71 15.99 4.93
CA LEU A 331 -19.40 15.59 4.41
C LEU A 331 -18.46 15.09 5.51
N ASP A 332 -18.60 15.60 6.74
CA ASP A 332 -17.86 15.17 7.93
C ASP A 332 -18.18 13.73 8.37
N SER A 333 -19.33 13.20 7.99
CA SER A 333 -19.73 11.81 8.23
C SER A 333 -19.04 10.81 7.31
N ILE A 334 -18.32 11.29 6.30
CA ILE A 334 -17.55 10.49 5.34
C ILE A 334 -16.08 10.51 5.75
N ASP A 335 -15.46 9.33 5.85
CA ASP A 335 -14.04 9.22 6.16
C ASP A 335 -13.16 10.03 5.19
N VAL A 336 -12.06 10.58 5.71
CA VAL A 336 -11.10 11.37 4.93
C VAL A 336 -10.63 10.62 3.70
N PHE A 337 -10.43 9.29 3.81
CA PHE A 337 -10.04 8.44 2.70
C PHE A 337 -10.93 8.69 1.47
N TRP A 338 -12.25 8.62 1.61
CA TRP A 338 -13.20 8.77 0.50
C TRP A 338 -13.36 10.20 -0.01
N ARG A 339 -13.05 11.19 0.83
CA ARG A 339 -13.06 12.62 0.46
C ARG A 339 -11.85 13.04 -0.35
N LYS A 340 -10.77 12.24 -0.30
CA LYS A 340 -9.52 12.59 -0.96
C LYS A 340 -9.59 12.27 -2.45
N LEU A 341 -9.54 13.32 -3.27
CA LEU A 341 -9.59 13.26 -4.74
C LEU A 341 -8.34 13.85 -5.39
N ASP A 342 -7.24 13.96 -4.66
CA ASP A 342 -6.00 14.52 -5.16
C ASP A 342 -4.81 13.87 -4.44
N LEU A 343 -3.62 14.17 -4.96
CA LEU A 343 -2.35 13.69 -4.40
C LEU A 343 -1.63 14.77 -3.58
N SER A 344 -2.29 15.90 -3.30
CA SER A 344 -1.69 16.95 -2.49
C SER A 344 -1.58 16.51 -1.03
N LEU A 345 -0.57 17.06 -0.34
CA LEU A 345 -0.39 16.84 1.09
C LEU A 345 -1.54 17.52 1.84
N MET A 346 -2.08 16.83 2.84
CA MET A 346 -2.83 17.53 3.87
C MET A 346 -1.81 18.32 4.68
N VAL A 347 -1.75 19.64 4.46
CA VAL A 347 -1.12 20.52 5.43
C VAL A 347 -2.03 20.51 6.64
N PHE A 348 -1.70 19.69 7.63
CA PHE A 348 -2.25 19.89 8.96
C PHE A 348 -1.71 21.25 9.42
N PHE A 349 -2.54 22.29 9.33
CA PHE A 349 -2.34 23.48 10.14
C PHE A 349 -2.63 23.08 11.58
N THR A 350 -1.68 22.40 12.21
CA THR A 350 -1.58 22.51 13.66
C THR A 350 -1.01 23.89 13.91
N GLU A 351 -1.81 24.76 14.53
CA GLU A 351 -1.32 25.99 15.15
C GLU A 351 -0.28 25.60 16.21
N HIS A 352 0.96 25.40 15.79
CA HIS A 352 2.22 25.45 16.54
C HIS A 352 3.30 24.87 15.60
N HIS A 353 4.29 25.70 15.28
CA HIS A 353 5.38 25.54 14.31
C HIS A 353 5.16 26.17 12.93
N THR A 354 5.30 27.49 12.90
CA THR A 354 5.96 28.20 11.80
C THR A 354 7.31 27.55 11.48
N TYR A 355 7.67 27.53 10.19
CA TYR A 355 8.81 26.87 9.53
C TYR A 355 8.52 25.46 8.99
N PHE A 356 7.77 25.36 7.88
CA PHE A 356 8.14 24.56 6.70
C PHE A 356 7.09 24.76 5.60
N SER A 357 7.07 25.95 4.99
CA SER A 357 6.29 26.22 3.78
C SER A 357 7.11 27.07 2.82
N GLN A 358 8.21 26.52 2.30
CA GLN A 358 8.98 27.18 1.24
C GLN A 358 9.95 26.25 0.48
N LEU A 359 9.54 25.03 0.15
CA LEU A 359 10.37 24.13 -0.72
C LEU A 359 9.59 23.51 -1.89
N SER A 360 8.54 24.18 -2.37
CA SER A 360 7.87 23.84 -3.62
C SER A 360 7.80 25.06 -4.53
N MET A 361 8.92 25.42 -5.16
CA MET A 361 9.03 26.12 -6.46
C MET A 361 10.44 26.72 -6.59
N VAL A 362 11.40 25.97 -7.15
CA VAL A 362 12.45 26.59 -7.97
C VAL A 362 12.71 25.66 -9.16
N PHE A 363 12.42 26.19 -10.34
CA PHE A 363 12.67 25.59 -11.64
C PHE A 363 14.18 25.44 -11.90
N PHE A 364 14.55 24.46 -12.72
CA PHE A 364 15.85 24.35 -13.37
C PHE A 364 16.21 25.64 -14.11
N THR A 365 17.31 26.29 -13.72
CA THR A 365 18.18 27.06 -14.64
C THR A 365 19.58 27.19 -14.05
N GLU A 366 20.56 26.69 -14.81
CA GLU A 366 21.99 27.05 -14.85
C GLU A 366 22.90 26.82 -13.64
N ILE A 367 23.84 25.89 -13.83
CA ILE A 367 25.11 25.80 -13.11
C ILE A 367 26.06 26.86 -13.68
N PRO A 368 26.70 27.68 -12.83
CA PRO A 368 28.14 27.83 -12.98
C PRO A 368 28.89 27.69 -11.64
N TYR A 369 30.00 26.95 -11.71
CA TYR A 369 31.20 26.98 -10.89
C TYR A 369 31.27 28.00 -9.73
N LEU A 370 31.60 27.53 -8.52
CA LEU A 370 32.82 27.96 -7.81
C LEU A 370 33.07 27.17 -6.52
N ARG A 371 34.25 26.55 -6.46
CA ARG A 371 34.97 26.15 -5.25
C ARG A 371 35.19 27.37 -4.36
N PHE A 372 35.02 27.22 -3.05
CA PHE A 372 36.02 27.72 -2.10
C PHE A 372 36.17 26.74 -0.93
N THR A 373 37.33 26.11 -0.91
CA THR A 373 37.95 25.49 0.25
C THR A 373 38.42 26.61 1.18
N LEU A 374 38.22 26.48 2.49
CA LEU A 374 39.20 26.85 3.51
C LEU A 374 38.78 26.27 4.87
N PHE A 375 39.48 25.22 5.26
CA PHE A 375 39.69 24.79 6.64
C PHE A 375 40.55 25.83 7.36
N HIS A 376 40.19 26.20 8.59
CA HIS A 376 41.00 26.57 9.78
C HIS A 376 39.94 26.85 10.87
N GLY A 377 39.82 26.15 12.00
CA GLY A 377 40.85 25.68 12.91
C GLY A 377 41.14 26.77 13.94
N SER A 378 40.37 26.83 15.05
CA SER A 378 40.80 27.21 16.42
C SER A 378 39.62 27.36 17.40
N THR A 379 39.90 26.98 18.63
CA THR A 379 39.08 26.71 19.83
C THR A 379 38.68 27.95 20.67
N MET A 380 37.76 27.69 21.62
CA MET A 380 37.46 28.43 22.88
C MET A 380 36.69 29.77 22.74
N ASP A 381 35.73 30.15 23.60
CA ASP A 381 35.45 29.81 25.00
C ASP A 381 33.97 29.83 25.36
N LEU A 382 33.62 29.01 26.35
CA LEU A 382 32.40 29.10 27.15
C LEU A 382 32.49 30.33 28.07
N SER A 383 31.54 31.25 27.97
CA SER A 383 31.18 32.12 29.11
C SER A 383 29.67 32.11 29.29
N VAL A 384 29.28 31.53 30.42
CA VAL A 384 27.95 31.63 31.02
C VAL A 384 27.84 33.06 31.56
N ASN A 385 26.80 33.78 31.17
CA ASN A 385 26.30 34.88 31.99
C ASN A 385 24.77 34.91 31.97
N SER A 386 24.23 34.74 33.17
CA SER A 386 22.83 34.83 33.55
C SER A 386 22.46 36.27 33.90
N SER A 387 21.37 36.78 33.32
CA SER A 387 20.58 37.92 33.83
C SER A 387 19.26 37.95 33.05
N LEU A 388 18.13 37.57 33.70
CA LEU A 388 17.10 38.47 34.25
C LEU A 388 16.35 39.25 33.15
N VAL A 389 15.15 38.82 32.75
CA VAL A 389 13.81 39.22 33.27
C VAL A 389 13.25 40.49 32.58
N THR A 390 12.00 40.36 32.08
CA THR A 390 11.03 41.38 31.59
C THR A 390 11.45 42.18 30.34
N GLU A 391 10.64 42.37 29.30
CA GLU A 391 9.18 42.40 29.08
C GLU A 391 8.78 41.69 27.77
#